data_AF-A2DXL2-F1
#
_entry.id   AF-A2DXL2-F1
#
_cell.length_a   1.000
_cell.length_b   1.000
_cell.length_c   1.000
_cell.angle_alpha   90.00
_cell.angle_beta   90.00
_cell.angle_gamma   90.00
#
_symmetry.space_group_name_H-M   'P 1'
#
loop_
_entity.id
_entity.type
_entity.pdbx_description
1 polymer ?
#
loop_
_entity_poly.entity_id
_entity_poly.type
_entity_poly.pdbx_seq_one_letter_code
_entity_poly.pdbx_strand_id
1 'polypeptide(L)'
;MSARDSTPNSENISAAPQTTEEALEGRIEQSLQTDEEKLRTYLGDTLIPLLAYGLDELERIRPPDPVLFLSHFLLRHNPRRSYQ
;
A
#
# COMPACT_ATOMS: atom_id res chain seq x y z
N MET A 1 -8.14 67.08 19.17
CA MET A 1 -7.57 66.26 20.25
C MET A 1 -7.59 64.82 19.80
N SER A 2 -6.43 64.18 19.87
CA SER A 2 -6.07 62.91 19.26
C SER A 2 -6.73 61.70 19.94
N ALA A 3 -7.20 60.74 19.14
CA ALA A 3 -7.28 59.35 19.55
C ALA A 3 -6.46 58.54 18.53
N ARG A 4 -5.53 57.77 19.06
CA ARG A 4 -4.41 57.13 18.36
C ARG A 4 -4.91 55.80 17.80
N ASP A 5 -4.98 55.67 16.48
CA ASP A 5 -5.05 54.36 15.83
C ASP A 5 -3.63 53.99 15.39
N SER A 6 -3.00 53.10 16.16
CA SER A 6 -1.69 52.54 15.86
C SER A 6 -1.61 51.18 16.51
N THR A 7 -2.07 50.16 15.82
CA THR A 7 -1.55 48.80 15.98
C THR A 7 -0.50 48.56 14.91
N PRO A 8 0.78 48.39 15.27
CA PRO A 8 1.75 47.73 14.41
C PRO A 8 1.63 46.23 14.69
N ASN A 9 1.29 45.42 13.67
CA ASN A 9 1.60 43.99 13.77
C ASN A 9 2.47 43.58 12.59
N SER A 10 3.78 43.55 12.86
CA SER A 10 4.77 42.80 12.11
C SER A 10 4.73 41.35 12.59
N GLU A 11 4.19 40.44 11.80
CA GLU A 11 4.60 39.02 11.83
C GLU A 11 4.63 38.55 10.37
N ASN A 12 5.80 38.70 9.75
CA ASN A 12 6.74 37.59 9.58
C ASN A 12 6.41 36.78 8.32
N ILE A 13 6.74 37.38 7.17
CA ILE A 13 6.98 36.63 5.94
C ILE A 13 8.49 36.65 5.71
N SER A 14 9.25 36.10 6.66
CA SER A 14 10.67 35.85 6.49
C SER A 14 10.86 34.48 5.86
N ALA A 15 11.32 34.52 4.61
CA ALA A 15 12.41 33.73 4.08
C ALA A 15 12.26 32.19 3.99
N ALA A 16 12.23 31.78 2.72
CA ALA A 16 13.20 30.86 2.11
C ALA A 16 12.93 29.34 2.23
N PRO A 17 13.28 28.59 1.16
CA PRO A 17 12.90 27.20 0.95
C PRO A 17 13.68 26.27 1.88
N GLN A 18 12.95 25.50 2.69
CA GLN A 18 13.51 24.45 3.53
C GLN A 18 13.94 23.28 2.60
N THR A 19 15.26 23.12 2.47
CA THR A 19 15.98 21.85 2.24
C THR A 19 15.49 20.94 1.10
N THR A 20 16.10 21.10 -0.08
CA THR A 20 15.95 20.23 -1.27
C THR A 20 16.25 18.74 -0.98
N GLU A 21 17.06 18.45 0.03
CA GLU A 21 17.45 17.08 0.44
C GLU A 21 16.36 16.38 1.27
N GLU A 22 15.79 17.04 2.29
CA GLU A 22 14.67 16.48 3.09
C GLU A 22 13.41 16.29 2.24
N ALA A 23 13.16 17.21 1.30
CA ALA A 23 12.07 17.07 0.33
C ALA A 23 12.29 15.93 -0.68
N LEU A 24 13.56 15.58 -0.98
CA LEU A 24 13.89 14.45 -1.84
C LEU A 24 13.73 13.12 -1.10
N GLU A 25 14.18 13.04 0.15
CA GLU A 25 14.00 11.86 1.02
C GLU A 25 12.52 11.55 1.25
N GLY A 26 11.71 12.55 1.61
CA GLY A 26 10.26 12.36 1.77
C GLY A 26 9.55 11.89 0.50
N ARG A 27 10.02 12.33 -0.69
CA ARG A 27 9.47 11.86 -1.98
C ARG A 27 9.90 10.42 -2.30
N ILE A 28 11.12 10.02 -1.95
CA ILE A 28 11.59 8.64 -2.11
C ILE A 28 10.77 7.72 -1.19
N GLU A 29 10.62 8.08 0.08
CA GLU A 29 9.81 7.30 1.03
C GLU A 29 8.35 7.18 0.59
N GLN A 30 7.73 8.29 0.14
CA GLN A 30 6.38 8.26 -0.42
C GLN A 30 6.29 7.38 -1.68
N SER A 31 7.30 7.39 -2.55
CA SER A 31 7.32 6.54 -3.74
C SER A 31 7.38 5.05 -3.38
N LEU A 32 8.20 4.68 -2.38
CA LEU A 32 8.29 3.30 -1.89
C LEU A 32 6.98 2.84 -1.24
N GLN A 33 6.36 3.70 -0.41
CA GLN A 33 5.05 3.44 0.18
C GLN A 33 3.99 3.22 -0.90
N THR A 34 4.00 4.05 -1.95
CA THR A 34 3.07 3.93 -3.07
C THR A 34 3.29 2.62 -3.84
N ASP A 35 4.54 2.19 -4.00
CA ASP A 35 4.86 0.94 -4.69
C ASP A 35 4.49 -0.30 -3.86
N GLU A 36 4.65 -0.25 -2.54
CA GLU A 36 4.11 -1.26 -1.64
C GLU A 36 2.58 -1.34 -1.70
N GLU A 37 1.89 -0.19 -1.72
CA GLU A 37 0.43 -0.14 -1.79
C GLU A 37 -0.10 -0.73 -3.10
N LYS A 38 0.54 -0.39 -4.23
CA LYS A 38 0.23 -1.01 -5.54
C LYS A 38 0.45 -2.52 -5.50
N LEU A 39 1.53 -3.00 -4.88
CA LEU A 39 1.80 -4.43 -4.76
C LEU A 39 0.73 -5.14 -3.90
N ARG A 40 0.40 -4.57 -2.74
CA ARG A 40 -0.65 -5.10 -1.85
C ARG A 40 -1.99 -5.17 -2.57
N THR A 41 -2.32 -4.14 -3.35
CA THR A 41 -3.53 -4.08 -4.17
C THR A 41 -3.53 -5.18 -5.23
N TYR A 42 -2.45 -5.29 -6.01
CA TYR A 42 -2.33 -6.32 -7.04
C TYR A 42 -2.47 -7.73 -6.46
N LEU A 43 -1.77 -8.04 -5.37
CA LEU A 43 -1.88 -9.36 -4.73
C LEU A 43 -3.28 -9.59 -4.13
N GLY A 44 -3.86 -8.56 -3.52
CA GLY A 44 -5.22 -8.55 -2.97
C GLY A 44 -6.29 -8.88 -4.02
N ASP A 45 -6.17 -8.30 -5.21
CA ASP A 45 -7.14 -8.47 -6.29
C ASP A 45 -6.94 -9.76 -7.08
N THR A 46 -5.70 -10.28 -7.12
CA THR A 46 -5.37 -11.43 -7.98
C THR A 46 -5.35 -12.77 -7.27
N LEU A 47 -4.56 -12.90 -6.18
CA LEU A 47 -4.15 -14.20 -5.65
C LEU A 47 -4.57 -14.42 -4.20
N ILE A 48 -4.62 -13.36 -3.39
CA ILE A 48 -4.88 -13.46 -1.95
C ILE A 48 -6.20 -14.20 -1.63
N PRO A 49 -7.35 -13.91 -2.29
CA PRO A 49 -8.61 -14.59 -1.94
C PRO A 49 -8.55 -16.10 -2.21
N LEU A 50 -7.93 -16.48 -3.33
CA LEU A 50 -7.78 -17.87 -3.72
C LEU A 50 -6.76 -18.62 -2.84
N LEU A 51 -5.66 -17.95 -2.46
CA LEU A 51 -4.67 -18.51 -1.55
C LEU A 51 -5.25 -18.71 -0.15
N ALA A 52 -5.97 -17.72 0.39
CA ALA A 52 -6.62 -17.84 1.70
C ALA A 52 -7.57 -19.06 1.73
N TYR A 53 -8.42 -19.19 0.71
CA TYR A 53 -9.33 -20.34 0.61
C TYR A 53 -8.59 -21.68 0.48
N GLY A 54 -7.50 -21.71 -0.31
CA GLY A 54 -6.68 -22.92 -0.45
C GLY A 54 -5.96 -23.31 0.85
N LEU A 55 -5.53 -22.33 1.64
CA LEU A 55 -4.89 -22.57 2.94
C LEU A 55 -5.89 -23.06 4.00
N ASP A 56 -7.13 -22.55 4.00
CA ASP A 56 -8.19 -23.06 4.87
C ASP A 56 -8.49 -24.54 4.57
N GLU A 57 -8.60 -24.91 3.29
CA GLU A 57 -8.81 -26.31 2.89
C GLU A 57 -7.58 -27.19 3.17
N LEU A 58 -6.37 -26.64 3.03
CA LEU A 58 -5.12 -27.32 3.38
C LEU A 58 -5.10 -27.67 4.87
N GLU A 59 -5.45 -26.72 5.74
CA GLU A 59 -5.50 -26.93 7.19
C GLU A 59 -6.55 -27.98 7.56
N ARG A 60 -7.71 -27.96 6.87
CA ARG A 60 -8.80 -28.89 7.11
C ARG A 60 -8.44 -30.33 6.73
N ILE A 61 -7.78 -30.53 5.60
CA ILE A 61 -7.48 -31.86 5.04
C ILE A 61 -6.17 -32.43 5.60
N ARG A 62 -5.17 -31.57 5.84
CA ARG A 62 -3.80 -31.92 6.23
C ARG A 62 -3.23 -33.08 5.41
N PRO A 63 -3.12 -32.91 4.07
CA PRO A 63 -2.64 -33.96 3.19
C PRO A 63 -1.15 -34.28 3.47
N PRO A 64 -0.69 -35.50 3.12
CA PRO A 64 0.72 -35.87 3.27
C PRO A 64 1.69 -34.97 2.50
N ASP A 65 1.26 -34.44 1.35
CA ASP A 65 2.01 -33.46 0.56
C ASP A 65 1.19 -32.17 0.42
N PRO A 66 1.44 -31.17 1.28
CA PRO A 66 0.68 -29.92 1.28
C PRO A 66 0.95 -29.04 0.06
N VAL A 67 2.17 -29.06 -0.49
CA VAL A 67 2.54 -28.21 -1.63
C VAL A 67 1.88 -28.73 -2.90
N LEU A 68 1.92 -30.05 -3.12
CA LEU A 68 1.25 -30.67 -4.26
C LEU A 68 -0.26 -30.49 -4.19
N PHE A 69 -0.85 -30.65 -3.00
CA PHE A 69 -2.28 -30.39 -2.81
C PHE A 69 -2.64 -28.95 -3.16
N LEU A 70 -1.93 -27.97 -2.59
CA LEU A 70 -2.24 -26.55 -2.78
C LEU A 70 -2.07 -26.14 -4.25
N SER A 71 -1.00 -26.58 -4.93
CA SER A 71 -0.81 -26.30 -6.36
C SER A 71 -1.97 -26.81 -7.23
N HIS A 72 -2.40 -28.05 -7.02
CA HIS A 72 -3.58 -28.59 -7.71
C HIS A 72 -4.87 -27.85 -7.35
N PHE A 73 -5.02 -27.46 -6.09
CA PHE A 73 -6.17 -26.70 -5.61
C PHE A 73 -6.28 -25.36 -6.33
N LEU A 74 -5.17 -24.61 -6.40
CA LEU A 74 -5.10 -23.32 -7.08
C LEU A 74 -5.42 -23.45 -8.57
N LEU A 75 -4.88 -24.48 -9.25
CA LEU A 75 -5.17 -24.72 -10.67
C LEU A 75 -6.64 -25.10 -10.91
N ARG A 76 -7.23 -25.92 -10.04
CA ARG A 76 -8.64 -26.35 -10.17
C ARG A 76 -9.62 -25.20 -9.99
N HIS A 77 -9.33 -24.29 -9.07
CA HIS A 77 -10.21 -23.17 -8.70
C HIS A 77 -9.80 -21.84 -9.35
N ASN A 78 -8.88 -21.86 -10.31
CA ASN A 78 -8.48 -20.66 -11.03
C ASN A 78 -9.67 -20.11 -11.86
N PRO A 79 -10.19 -18.91 -11.56
CA PRO A 79 -11.35 -18.34 -12.24
C PRO A 79 -11.10 -18.03 -13.72
N ARG A 80 -9.83 -17.94 -14.14
CA ARG A 80 -9.44 -17.68 -15.53
C ARG A 80 -9.28 -18.96 -16.36
N ARG A 81 -9.41 -20.14 -15.74
CA ARG A 81 -9.25 -21.43 -16.42
C ARG A 81 -10.33 -21.70 -17.46
N SER A 82 -11.48 -21.03 -17.39
CA SER A 82 -12.58 -21.17 -18.35
C SER A 82 -12.41 -20.40 -19.66
N TYR A 83 -11.31 -19.67 -19.86
CA TYR A 83 -11.03 -18.89 -21.08
C TYR A 83 -10.01 -19.55 -22.04
N GLN A 84 -9.78 -20.87 -21.91
CA GLN A 84 -8.97 -21.67 -22.81
C GLN A 84 -9.76 -22.87 -23.32
#